data_AF-A0A350C8A1-F1
#
_entry.id   AF-A0A350C8A1-F1
#
_cell.length_a   1.000
_cell.length_b   1.000
_cell.length_c   1.000
_cell.angle_alpha   90.00
_cell.angle_beta   90.00
_cell.angle_gamma   90.00
#
_symmetry.space_group_name_H-M   'P 1'
#
loop_
_entity.id
_entity.type
_entity.pdbx_description
1 polymer ?
#
loop_
_entity_poly.entity_id
_entity_poly.type
_entity_poly.pdbx_seq_one_letter_code
_entity_poly.pdbx_strand_id
1 'polypeptide(L)'
;GGALSEAAAEGIPGPVALLSLRPGVHGPWPGNESKQIQIQRRFQLLGMTLDGMRVWDIRRGLQVLRQQCPQLESIEIRCDGGCEPLVLLASLYEPPVSSIVVGELPVSEPAILNFSRTMSPGLLPELAGRRTKLVVLSAAR
;
A
#
# COMPACT_ATOMS: atom_id res chain seq x y z
N GLY A 1 9.53 14.98 -4.44
CA GLY A 1 8.25 15.50 -3.94
C GLY A 1 7.33 15.75 -5.10
N GLY A 2 6.51 14.77 -5.45
CA GLY A 2 5.31 15.06 -6.23
C GLY A 2 4.27 15.61 -5.26
N ALA A 3 3.58 16.68 -5.65
CA ALA A 3 2.37 17.08 -4.96
C ALA A 3 1.48 15.82 -4.80
N LEU A 4 0.90 15.63 -3.62
CA LEU A 4 -0.20 14.70 -3.44
C LEU A 4 -1.16 15.00 -4.59
N SER A 5 -1.34 14.06 -5.52
CA SER A 5 -2.27 14.29 -6.61
C SER A 5 -3.61 14.59 -5.94
N GLU A 6 -4.14 15.81 -6.11
CA GLU A 6 -5.46 16.19 -5.58
C GLU A 6 -6.51 15.15 -6.02
N ALA A 7 -6.28 14.49 -7.16
CA ALA A 7 -7.07 13.38 -7.68
C ALA A 7 -7.19 12.17 -6.73
N ALA A 8 -6.19 11.90 -5.86
CA ALA A 8 -6.26 10.80 -4.90
C ALA A 8 -7.24 11.08 -3.75
N ALA A 9 -7.43 12.36 -3.41
CA ALA A 9 -8.39 12.82 -2.40
C ALA A 9 -9.75 13.19 -3.00
N GLU A 10 -9.81 13.38 -4.31
CA GLU A 10 -11.02 13.79 -5.02
C GLU A 10 -12.11 12.69 -4.92
N GLY A 11 -13.32 13.10 -4.52
CA GLY A 11 -14.44 12.18 -4.34
C GLY A 11 -14.32 11.19 -3.16
N ILE A 12 -13.50 11.49 -2.13
CA ILE A 12 -13.56 10.75 -0.86
C ILE A 12 -14.66 11.35 0.03
N PRO A 13 -15.72 10.61 0.36
CA PRO A 13 -16.68 11.05 1.36
C PRO A 13 -16.08 10.91 2.78
N GLY A 14 -16.12 12.00 3.56
CA GLY A 14 -15.77 11.98 4.98
C GLY A 14 -14.33 12.38 5.32
N PRO A 15 -13.88 12.13 6.56
CA PRO A 15 -12.54 12.52 7.02
C PRO A 15 -11.46 11.68 6.32
N VAL A 16 -10.40 12.35 5.85
CA VAL A 16 -9.29 11.72 5.12
C VAL A 16 -8.04 11.69 5.98
N ALA A 17 -7.38 10.54 6.01
CA ALA A 17 -6.05 10.38 6.59
C ALA A 17 -5.04 10.03 5.50
N LEU A 18 -3.92 10.76 5.47
CA LEU A 18 -2.83 10.50 4.54
C LEU A 18 -1.76 9.65 5.19
N LEU A 19 -1.44 8.53 4.57
CA LEU A 19 -0.37 7.66 5.00
C LEU A 19 0.83 7.79 4.06
N SER A 20 1.94 8.28 4.60
CA SER A 20 3.20 8.31 3.88
C SER A 20 3.95 7.00 4.06
N LEU A 21 4.14 6.26 2.96
CA LEU A 21 4.98 5.06 2.94
C LEU A 21 6.46 5.45 2.84
N ARG A 22 7.36 4.63 3.40
CA ARG A 22 8.80 4.79 3.17
C ARG A 22 9.09 4.84 1.67
N PRO A 23 9.98 5.72 1.18
CA PRO A 23 10.91 6.61 1.91
C PRO A 23 10.31 7.84 2.60
N GLY A 24 9.03 8.14 2.41
CA GLY A 24 8.36 9.28 3.04
C GLY A 24 7.81 10.29 2.04
N VAL A 25 7.19 11.36 2.56
CA VAL A 25 6.44 12.38 1.80
C VAL A 25 7.31 13.11 0.77
N HIS A 26 8.61 13.22 1.02
CA HIS A 26 9.53 13.95 0.15
C HIS A 26 9.93 13.16 -1.12
N GLY A 27 9.49 11.90 -1.24
CA GLY A 27 9.88 10.99 -2.32
C GLY A 27 11.13 10.18 -1.95
N PRO A 28 11.89 9.69 -2.95
CA PRO A 28 13.09 8.89 -2.73
C PRO A 28 14.06 9.53 -1.74
N TRP A 29 14.84 8.71 -1.02
CA TRP A 29 15.91 9.25 -0.18
C TRP A 29 16.86 10.13 -1.01
N PRO A 30 17.50 11.17 -0.44
CA PRO A 30 18.40 12.02 -1.21
C PRO A 30 19.57 11.23 -1.81
N GLY A 31 19.74 11.28 -3.13
CA GLY A 31 20.82 10.58 -3.83
C GLY A 31 20.56 10.26 -5.29
N ASN A 32 21.58 9.72 -5.95
CA ASN A 32 21.45 9.11 -7.27
C ASN A 32 20.85 7.69 -7.17
N GLU A 33 20.57 7.10 -8.33
CA GLU A 33 20.00 5.75 -8.45
C GLU A 33 20.87 4.69 -7.74
N SER A 34 22.19 4.78 -7.86
CA SER A 34 23.12 3.88 -7.16
C SER A 34 22.93 3.93 -5.65
N LYS A 35 22.70 5.11 -5.08
CA LYS A 35 22.41 5.26 -3.65
C LYS A 35 21.06 4.69 -3.26
N GLN A 36 20.03 4.79 -4.11
CA GLN A 36 18.74 4.11 -3.87
C GLN A 36 18.93 2.59 -3.81
N ILE A 37 19.67 2.02 -4.76
CA ILE A 37 19.98 0.59 -4.79
C ILE A 37 20.73 0.17 -3.53
N GLN A 38 21.72 0.95 -3.09
CA GLN A 38 22.44 0.68 -1.83
C GLN A 38 21.49 0.69 -0.63
N ILE A 39 20.55 1.63 -0.54
CA ILE A 39 19.57 1.69 0.55
C ILE A 39 18.65 0.47 0.51
N GLN A 40 18.14 0.09 -0.66
CA GLN A 40 17.30 -1.11 -0.81
C GLN A 40 18.05 -2.38 -0.37
N ARG A 41 19.33 -2.51 -0.73
CA ARG A 41 20.19 -3.63 -0.30
C ARG A 41 20.39 -3.69 1.21
N ARG A 42 20.45 -2.54 1.91
CA ARG A 42 20.57 -2.53 3.38
C ARG A 42 19.39 -3.18 4.08
N PHE A 43 18.16 -3.01 3.55
CA PHE A 43 17.01 -3.74 4.09
C PHE A 43 17.22 -5.26 3.98
N GLN A 44 17.66 -5.72 2.81
CA GLN A 44 17.88 -7.16 2.56
C GLN A 44 18.98 -7.74 3.45
N LEU A 45 20.05 -7.00 3.70
CA LEU A 45 21.12 -7.40 4.63
C LEU A 45 20.62 -7.59 6.08
N LEU A 46 19.54 -6.90 6.45
CA LEU A 46 18.89 -7.02 7.75
C LEU A 46 17.76 -8.07 7.77
N GLY A 47 17.61 -8.86 6.71
CA GLY A 47 16.51 -9.83 6.56
C GLY A 47 15.15 -9.16 6.32
N MET A 48 15.14 -7.91 5.88
CA MET A 48 13.93 -7.12 5.59
C MET A 48 13.89 -6.74 4.10
N THR A 49 12.78 -6.16 3.66
CA THR A 49 12.71 -5.54 2.33
C THR A 49 12.01 -4.20 2.42
N LEU A 50 12.27 -3.30 1.46
CA LEU A 50 11.58 -2.01 1.42
C LEU A 50 10.06 -2.18 1.33
N ASP A 51 9.59 -3.12 0.51
CA ASP A 51 8.16 -3.36 0.34
C ASP A 51 7.54 -4.04 1.57
N GLY A 52 8.26 -4.94 2.25
CA GLY A 52 7.79 -5.52 3.51
C GLY A 52 7.66 -4.48 4.61
N MET A 53 8.57 -3.51 4.58
CA MET A 53 8.55 -2.33 5.42
C MET A 53 7.38 -1.38 5.08
N ARG A 54 7.08 -1.14 3.81
CA ARG A 54 5.90 -0.35 3.40
C ARG A 54 4.58 -1.02 3.77
N VAL A 55 4.50 -2.34 3.61
CA VAL A 55 3.35 -3.14 4.09
C VAL A 55 3.17 -2.96 5.59
N TRP A 56 4.25 -2.98 6.36
CA TRP A 56 4.20 -2.69 7.79
C TRP A 56 3.68 -1.27 8.08
N ASP A 57 4.12 -0.27 7.32
CA ASP A 57 3.65 1.12 7.46
C ASP A 57 2.13 1.21 7.25
N ILE A 58 1.58 0.54 6.22
CA ILE A 58 0.12 0.45 5.94
C ILE A 58 -0.62 -0.17 7.12
N ARG A 59 -0.12 -1.30 7.61
CA ARG A 59 -0.70 -2.00 8.76
C ARG A 59 -0.71 -1.12 10.01
N ARG A 60 0.38 -0.39 10.29
CA ARG A 60 0.41 0.57 11.41
C ARG A 60 -0.58 1.71 11.23
N GLY A 61 -0.68 2.28 10.03
CA GLY A 61 -1.65 3.32 9.73
C GLY A 61 -3.09 2.88 10.05
N LEU A 62 -3.48 1.69 9.57
CA LEU A 62 -4.81 1.14 9.86
C LEU A 62 -5.07 0.91 11.35
N GLN A 63 -4.07 0.40 12.08
CA GLN A 63 -4.23 0.18 13.51
C GLN A 63 -4.32 1.47 14.30
N VAL A 64 -3.52 2.48 13.94
CA VAL A 64 -3.62 3.82 14.54
C VAL A 64 -5.00 4.42 14.30
N LEU A 65 -5.52 4.35 13.07
CA LEU A 65 -6.87 4.85 12.76
C LEU A 65 -7.94 4.17 13.61
N ARG A 66 -7.91 2.84 13.73
CA ARG A 66 -8.88 2.11 14.56
C ARG A 66 -8.76 2.44 16.04
N GLN A 67 -7.55 2.65 16.55
CA GLN A 67 -7.31 2.92 17.97
C GLN A 67 -7.64 4.36 18.35
N GLN A 68 -7.25 5.33 17.51
CA GLN A 68 -7.38 6.75 17.79
C GLN A 68 -8.73 7.32 17.35
N CYS A 69 -9.41 6.64 16.42
CA CYS A 69 -10.73 7.04 15.93
C CYS A 69 -11.72 5.86 16.02
N PRO A 70 -12.05 5.39 17.25
CA PRO A 70 -12.95 4.25 17.44
C PRO A 70 -14.39 4.49 16.95
N GLN A 71 -14.75 5.74 16.65
CA GLN A 71 -16.04 6.14 16.09
C GLN A 71 -16.11 5.94 14.56
N LEU A 72 -15.01 5.55 13.90
CA LEU A 72 -15.02 5.22 12.48
C LEU A 72 -15.81 3.93 12.25
N GLU A 73 -16.97 4.06 11.61
CA GLU A 73 -17.81 2.91 11.24
C GLU A 73 -17.19 2.09 10.10
N SER A 74 -16.47 2.75 9.19
CA SER A 74 -15.89 2.14 8.01
C SER A 74 -14.58 2.81 7.62
N ILE A 75 -13.66 2.03 7.04
CA ILE A 75 -12.40 2.50 6.50
C ILE A 75 -12.34 2.12 5.02
N GLU A 76 -12.17 3.10 4.14
CA GLU A 76 -11.81 2.87 2.75
C GLU A 76 -10.31 3.13 2.56
N ILE A 77 -9.62 2.21 1.89
CA ILE A 77 -8.22 2.42 1.50
C ILE A 77 -8.20 2.76 0.03
N ARG A 78 -7.59 3.90 -0.32
CA ARG A 78 -7.30 4.27 -1.71
C ARG A 78 -5.81 4.28 -1.95
N CYS A 79 -5.39 3.73 -3.07
CA CYS A 79 -4.00 3.81 -3.48
C CYS A 79 -3.84 3.91 -5.00
N ASP A 80 -2.74 4.55 -5.38
CA ASP A 80 -2.31 4.80 -6.75
C ASP A 80 -0.78 4.85 -6.80
N GLY A 81 -0.19 4.78 -8.00
CA GLY A 81 1.24 4.96 -8.22
C GLY A 81 2.10 3.77 -7.79
N GLY A 82 1.62 2.54 -7.99
CA GLY A 82 2.43 1.32 -7.85
C GLY A 82 2.45 0.73 -6.43
N CYS A 83 1.57 1.18 -5.53
CA CYS A 83 1.43 0.63 -4.18
C CYS A 83 0.23 -0.31 -3.99
N GLU A 84 -0.47 -0.65 -5.07
CA GLU A 84 -1.56 -1.62 -5.18
C GLU A 84 -1.18 -3.00 -4.59
N PRO A 85 -0.07 -3.65 -4.98
CA PRO A 85 0.29 -4.95 -4.40
C PRO A 85 0.55 -4.86 -2.89
N LEU A 86 1.04 -3.71 -2.41
CA LEU A 86 1.36 -3.49 -1.00
C LEU A 86 0.10 -3.33 -0.15
N VAL A 87 -0.88 -2.57 -0.64
CA VAL A 87 -2.18 -2.38 0.05
C VAL A 87 -2.96 -3.68 0.07
N LEU A 88 -3.03 -4.40 -1.05
CA LEU A 88 -3.70 -5.70 -1.12
C LEU A 88 -3.06 -6.68 -0.14
N LEU A 89 -1.73 -6.79 -0.13
CA LEU A 89 -1.03 -7.67 0.80
C LEU A 89 -1.24 -7.26 2.27
N ALA A 90 -1.15 -5.96 2.58
CA ALA A 90 -1.39 -5.45 3.94
C ALA A 90 -2.81 -5.79 4.44
N SER A 91 -3.82 -5.68 3.57
CA SER A 91 -5.22 -5.95 3.90
C SER A 91 -5.47 -7.40 4.36
N LEU A 92 -4.69 -8.36 3.87
CA LEU A 92 -4.78 -9.76 4.28
C LEU A 92 -4.42 -9.97 5.75
N TYR A 93 -3.55 -9.10 6.31
CA TYR A 93 -3.05 -9.18 7.68
C TYR A 93 -3.75 -8.27 8.66
N GLU A 94 -4.73 -7.48 8.21
CA GLU A 94 -5.53 -6.60 9.07
C GLU A 94 -6.99 -7.07 9.08
N PRO A 95 -7.80 -6.65 10.07
CA PRO A 95 -9.22 -6.89 10.03
C PRO A 95 -9.83 -6.24 8.77
N PRO A 96 -10.89 -6.83 8.19
CA PRO A 96 -11.51 -6.32 6.97
C PRO A 96 -11.85 -4.82 7.07
N VAL A 97 -11.65 -4.13 5.96
CA VAL A 97 -12.05 -2.73 5.77
C VAL A 97 -13.28 -2.68 4.85
N SER A 98 -13.93 -1.54 4.66
CA SER A 98 -15.17 -1.51 3.85
C SER A 98 -14.88 -1.69 2.37
N SER A 99 -13.82 -1.05 1.90
CA SER A 99 -13.42 -1.05 0.50
C SER A 99 -11.92 -0.83 0.34
N ILE A 100 -11.36 -1.42 -0.71
CA ILE A 100 -10.03 -1.12 -1.22
C ILE A 100 -10.21 -0.66 -2.65
N VAL A 101 -9.74 0.55 -2.94
CA VAL A 101 -9.80 1.18 -4.25
C VAL A 101 -8.38 1.27 -4.80
N VAL A 102 -8.14 0.62 -5.93
CA VAL A 102 -6.85 0.56 -6.60
C VAL A 102 -6.97 1.12 -8.03
N GLY A 103 -5.91 1.75 -8.54
CA GLY A 103 -5.85 2.19 -9.94
C GLY A 103 -5.82 1.02 -10.91
N GLU A 104 -5.02 0.00 -10.61
CA GLU A 104 -4.88 -1.19 -11.44
C GLU A 104 -4.70 -2.47 -10.61
N LEU A 105 -4.89 -3.62 -11.26
CA LEU A 105 -4.58 -4.90 -10.61
C LEU A 105 -3.06 -5.15 -10.67
N PRO A 106 -2.46 -5.67 -9.60
CA PRO A 106 -1.01 -5.85 -9.54
C PRO A 106 -0.55 -6.89 -10.56
N VAL A 107 0.31 -6.46 -11.48
CA VAL A 107 0.98 -7.36 -12.43
C VAL A 107 2.34 -7.80 -11.89
N SER A 108 2.99 -6.96 -11.08
CA SER A 108 4.31 -7.22 -10.50
C SER A 108 4.25 -7.79 -9.09
N GLU A 109 5.20 -8.66 -8.76
CA GLU A 109 5.44 -9.15 -7.40
C GLU A 109 5.97 -8.01 -6.51
N PRO A 110 5.40 -7.79 -5.31
CA PRO A 110 6.02 -6.90 -4.33
C PRO A 110 7.35 -7.51 -3.89
N ALA A 111 8.37 -6.69 -3.66
CA ALA A 111 9.69 -7.15 -3.27
C ALA A 111 9.70 -7.68 -1.83
N ILE A 112 9.14 -8.86 -1.60
CA ILE A 112 9.00 -9.57 -0.33
C ILE A 112 9.82 -10.85 -0.41
N LEU A 113 10.50 -11.21 0.69
CA LEU A 113 11.31 -12.43 0.72
C LEU A 113 10.44 -13.66 0.45
N ASN A 114 10.84 -14.45 -0.55
CA ASN A 114 10.19 -15.70 -0.95
C ASN A 114 8.71 -15.59 -1.36
N PHE A 115 8.23 -14.43 -1.81
CA PHE A 115 6.81 -14.25 -2.12
C PHE A 115 6.32 -15.21 -3.21
N SER A 116 7.02 -15.32 -4.34
CA SER A 116 6.69 -16.29 -5.40
C SER A 116 6.71 -17.77 -4.97
N ARG A 117 7.34 -18.12 -3.84
CA ARG A 117 7.25 -19.48 -3.28
C ARG A 117 5.97 -19.72 -2.50
N THR A 118 5.31 -18.67 -2.04
CA THR A 118 4.11 -18.75 -1.20
C THR A 118 2.84 -18.30 -1.93
N MET A 119 2.95 -17.35 -2.86
CA MET A 119 1.82 -16.73 -3.55
C MET A 119 2.22 -16.11 -4.89
N SER A 120 1.30 -16.07 -5.85
CA SER A 120 1.45 -15.30 -7.09
C SER A 120 0.82 -13.91 -6.97
N PRO A 121 1.31 -12.89 -7.70
CA PRO A 121 0.73 -11.54 -7.66
C PRO A 121 -0.76 -11.51 -8.03
N GLY A 122 -1.18 -12.36 -8.98
CA GLY A 122 -2.58 -12.48 -9.39
C GLY A 122 -3.52 -13.02 -8.32
N LEU A 123 -3.01 -13.74 -7.32
CA LEU A 123 -3.83 -14.27 -6.22
C LEU A 123 -4.17 -13.19 -5.16
N LEU A 124 -3.38 -12.12 -5.07
CA LEU A 124 -3.60 -11.01 -4.13
C LEU A 124 -5.00 -10.38 -4.25
N PRO A 125 -5.44 -9.90 -5.43
CA PRO A 125 -6.76 -9.29 -5.56
C PRO A 125 -7.90 -10.27 -5.27
N GLU A 126 -7.73 -11.56 -5.60
CA GLU A 126 -8.73 -12.58 -5.27
C GLU A 126 -8.89 -12.76 -3.75
N LEU A 127 -7.78 -12.90 -3.02
CA LEU A 127 -7.82 -13.09 -1.57
C LEU A 127 -8.31 -11.84 -0.84
N ALA A 128 -7.89 -10.66 -1.28
CA ALA A 128 -8.36 -9.40 -0.73
C ALA A 128 -9.87 -9.21 -1.00
N GLY A 129 -10.31 -9.48 -2.24
CA GLY A 129 -11.70 -9.36 -2.68
C GLY A 129 -12.68 -10.29 -1.96
N ARG A 130 -12.21 -11.44 -1.44
CA ARG A 130 -13.04 -12.34 -0.61
C ARG A 130 -13.37 -11.76 0.76
N ARG A 131 -12.57 -10.81 1.26
CA ARG A 131 -12.70 -10.24 2.61
C ARG A 131 -13.26 -8.83 2.59
N THR A 132 -12.97 -8.08 1.53
CA THR A 132 -13.23 -6.65 1.41
C THR A 132 -13.69 -6.34 -0.01
N LYS A 133 -14.58 -5.36 -0.18
CA LYS A 133 -14.98 -4.90 -1.51
C LYS A 133 -13.78 -4.30 -2.24
N LEU A 134 -13.32 -4.96 -3.30
CA LEU A 134 -12.27 -4.46 -4.17
C LEU A 134 -12.88 -3.65 -5.33
N VAL A 135 -12.43 -2.42 -5.52
CA VAL A 135 -12.83 -1.54 -6.62
C VAL A 135 -11.58 -1.20 -7.42
N VAL A 136 -11.62 -1.45 -8.73
CA VAL A 136 -10.55 -1.05 -9.66
C VAL A 136 -11.06 0.18 -10.40
N LEU A 137 -10.35 1.30 -10.26
CA LEU A 137 -10.66 2.52 -10.99
C LEU A 137 -10.20 2.32 -12.43
N SER A 138 -11.15 1.95 -13.31
CA SER A 138 -10.91 1.91 -14.74
C SER A 138 -10.39 3.27 -15.21
N ALA A 139 -9.08 3.38 -15.48
CA ALA A 139 -8.57 4.45 -16.32
C ALA A 139 -9.30 4.36 -17.66
N ALA A 140 -10.17 5.33 -17.95
CA ALA A 140 -10.56 5.59 -19.32
C ALA A 140 -9.26 5.81 -20.09
N ARG A 141 -8.97 4.89 -21.03
CA ARG A 141 -7.77 4.88 -21.85
C ARG A 141 -7.55 6.19 -22.58
#